data_AF-A0A815SAJ1-F1
#
_entry.id   AF-A0A815SAJ1-F1
#
_cell.length_a   1.000
_cell.length_b   1.000
_cell.length_c   1.000
_cell.angle_alpha   90.00
_cell.angle_beta   90.00
_cell.angle_gamma   90.00
#
_symmetry.space_group_name_H-M   'P 1'
#
loop_
_entity.id
_entity.type
_entity.pdbx_description
1 polymer ?
#
loop_
_entity_poly.entity_id
_entity_poly.type
_entity_poly.pdbx_seq_one_letter_code
_entity_poly.pdbx_strand_id
1 'polypeptide(L)'
;MASIFWIIDFVIFGFFDASIQNIALLRVYFQYLEPMFNCLGLYGFVTISVNRCFAVVYPHKGFFKKLSWCFISAGISWMVAIILPIPIFVACYEAYIQGKLLRVNTWIGLYSFFIILILPAVIFTISNGIIYFTVRAFSRRVNTITENTSGNFSIECLSSRDIRLLKHIVFVFIIYMTGWSPAYIATAADATVDMPDWLLYLLILPAGVSFVILLVDLLWYNHEIRKYLKVKFFKWLHIQ
;
A
#
# COMPACT_ATOMS: atom_id res chain seq x y z
N MET A 1 3.33 9.84 1.15
CA MET A 1 4.12 10.24 2.34
C MET A 1 5.53 9.67 2.28
N ALA A 2 5.71 8.36 2.07
CA ALA A 2 7.04 7.73 1.90
C ALA A 2 7.93 8.34 0.79
N SER A 3 7.37 8.69 -0.38
CA SER A 3 8.10 9.38 -1.46
C SER A 3 8.50 10.84 -1.16
N ILE A 4 7.78 11.50 -0.24
CA ILE A 4 8.09 12.87 0.19
C ILE A 4 9.29 12.85 1.13
N PHE A 5 9.43 11.80 1.96
CA PHE A 5 10.61 11.63 2.81
C PHE A 5 11.89 11.51 1.99
N TRP A 6 11.86 10.84 0.83
CA TRP A 6 13.02 10.80 -0.08
C TRP A 6 13.33 12.14 -0.75
N ILE A 7 12.33 12.93 -1.12
CA ILE A 7 12.56 14.28 -1.65
C ILE A 7 13.14 15.19 -0.56
N ILE A 8 12.66 15.05 0.67
CA ILE A 8 13.19 15.75 1.84
C ILE A 8 14.63 15.29 2.15
N ASP A 9 14.90 13.99 2.11
CA ASP A 9 16.25 13.43 2.29
C ASP A 9 17.19 13.93 1.17
N PHE A 10 16.75 13.92 -0.07
CA PHE A 10 17.53 14.42 -1.21
C PHE A 10 17.84 15.93 -1.10
N VAL A 11 16.84 16.76 -0.78
CA VAL A 11 17.01 18.22 -0.68
C VAL A 11 17.84 18.60 0.54
N ILE A 12 17.66 17.93 1.68
CA ILE A 12 18.39 18.24 2.91
C ILE A 12 19.83 17.71 2.82
N PHE A 13 20.04 16.47 2.42
CA PHE A 13 21.36 15.83 2.48
C PHE A 13 22.20 16.08 1.22
N GLY A 14 21.59 16.34 0.05
CA GLY A 14 22.31 16.69 -1.16
C GLY A 14 22.86 18.13 -1.17
N PHE A 15 22.29 19.04 -0.38
CA PHE A 15 22.66 20.46 -0.37
C PHE A 15 23.26 20.97 0.96
N PHE A 16 23.03 20.32 2.11
CA PHE A 16 23.46 20.80 3.43
C PHE A 16 24.45 19.87 4.13
N ASP A 17 25.54 19.55 3.43
CA ASP A 17 26.59 18.61 3.85
C ASP A 17 27.35 19.01 5.14
N ALA A 18 27.21 20.25 5.65
CA ALA A 18 27.97 20.72 6.81
C ALA A 18 27.30 20.50 8.19
N SER A 19 26.03 20.08 8.26
CA SER A 19 25.26 19.96 9.53
C SER A 19 25.09 18.51 10.02
N ILE A 20 26.09 17.67 9.75
CA ILE A 20 26.03 16.20 9.68
C ILE A 20 25.51 15.50 10.95
N GLN A 21 25.81 15.98 12.17
CA GLN A 21 25.52 15.20 13.37
C GLN A 21 24.06 15.26 13.83
N ASN A 22 23.42 16.44 13.84
CA ASN A 22 21.99 16.54 14.19
C ASN A 22 21.08 15.98 13.10
N ILE A 23 21.57 15.97 11.86
CA ILE A 23 20.85 15.48 10.69
C ILE A 23 20.97 13.94 10.56
N ALA A 24 22.07 13.32 11.01
CA ALA A 24 22.24 11.86 10.94
C ALA A 24 21.18 11.08 11.75
N LEU A 25 20.79 11.56 12.93
CA LEU A 25 19.71 10.95 13.71
C LEU A 25 18.36 11.05 12.99
N LEU A 26 18.10 12.21 12.37
CA LEU A 26 16.89 12.43 11.55
C LEU A 26 16.84 11.45 10.36
N ARG A 27 18.00 11.14 9.76
CA ARG A 27 18.13 10.12 8.70
C ARG A 27 17.69 8.73 9.17
N VAL A 28 18.12 8.32 10.36
CA VAL A 28 17.71 7.03 10.96
C VAL A 28 16.19 6.98 11.13
N TYR A 29 15.57 8.08 11.58
CA TYR A 29 14.11 8.15 11.69
C TYR A 29 13.42 8.09 10.33
N PHE A 30 13.92 8.77 9.30
CA PHE A 30 13.34 8.67 7.96
C PHE A 30 13.48 7.27 7.35
N GLN A 31 14.62 6.61 7.54
CA GLN A 31 14.84 5.23 7.10
C GLN A 31 13.92 4.22 7.82
N TYR A 32 13.35 4.57 8.98
CA TYR A 32 12.31 3.78 9.64
C TYR A 32 10.89 4.16 9.20
N LEU A 33 10.59 5.46 9.12
CA LEU A 33 9.25 5.95 8.78
C LEU A 33 8.84 5.55 7.36
N GLU A 34 9.77 5.55 6.40
CA GLU A 34 9.49 5.15 5.03
C GLU A 34 8.97 3.70 4.94
N PRO A 35 9.70 2.67 5.40
CA PRO A 35 9.20 1.30 5.38
C PRO A 35 7.97 1.12 6.29
N MET A 36 7.82 1.88 7.38
CA MET A 36 6.60 1.87 8.20
C MET A 36 5.37 2.31 7.39
N PHE A 37 5.43 3.46 6.70
CA PHE A 37 4.32 3.91 5.87
C PHE A 37 4.07 2.98 4.68
N ASN A 38 5.13 2.36 4.14
CA ASN A 38 4.98 1.39 3.07
C ASN A 38 4.29 0.11 3.54
N CYS A 39 4.72 -0.43 4.69
CA CYS A 39 4.04 -1.54 5.36
C CYS A 39 2.58 -1.20 5.63
N LEU A 40 2.27 0.01 6.11
CA LEU A 40 0.89 0.43 6.35
C LEU A 40 0.06 0.39 5.07
N GLY A 41 0.62 0.82 3.94
CA GLY A 41 -0.03 0.72 2.62
C GLY A 41 -0.29 -0.73 2.20
N LEU A 42 0.77 -1.56 2.15
CA LEU A 42 0.70 -2.95 1.69
C LEU A 42 -0.17 -3.82 2.58
N TYR A 43 0.04 -3.77 3.90
CA TYR A 43 -0.78 -4.51 4.85
C TYR A 43 -2.18 -3.92 4.99
N GLY A 44 -2.39 -2.64 4.66
CA GLY A 44 -3.73 -2.07 4.46
C GLY A 44 -4.50 -2.80 3.36
N PHE A 45 -3.88 -3.02 2.19
CA PHE A 45 -4.49 -3.80 1.11
C PHE A 45 -4.76 -5.26 1.50
N VAL A 46 -3.83 -5.89 2.23
CA VAL A 46 -4.02 -7.24 2.77
C VAL A 46 -5.21 -7.28 3.71
N THR A 47 -5.28 -6.37 4.68
CA THR A 47 -6.37 -6.29 5.65
C THR A 47 -7.72 -6.09 4.98
N ILE A 48 -7.81 -5.19 4.00
CA ILE A 48 -9.05 -5.00 3.23
C ILE A 48 -9.43 -6.28 2.49
N SER A 49 -8.47 -6.95 1.85
CA SER A 49 -8.72 -8.18 1.08
C SER A 49 -9.13 -9.35 1.96
N VAL A 50 -8.47 -9.54 3.10
CA VAL A 50 -8.80 -10.58 4.08
C VAL A 50 -10.17 -10.33 4.71
N ASN A 51 -10.46 -9.08 5.08
CA ASN A 51 -11.77 -8.72 5.63
C ASN A 51 -12.89 -9.01 4.62
N ARG A 52 -12.70 -8.61 3.35
CA ARG A 52 -13.64 -8.93 2.28
C ARG A 52 -13.74 -10.44 2.02
N CYS A 53 -12.63 -11.17 2.09
CA CYS A 53 -12.60 -12.62 1.95
C CYS A 53 -13.52 -13.27 2.99
N PHE A 54 -13.38 -12.91 4.28
CA PHE A 54 -14.26 -13.44 5.32
C PHE A 54 -15.72 -13.02 5.15
N ALA A 55 -15.99 -11.78 4.73
CA ALA A 55 -17.35 -11.31 4.49
C ALA A 55 -18.04 -12.03 3.32
N VAL A 56 -17.29 -12.43 2.29
CA VAL A 56 -17.79 -13.15 1.10
C VAL A 56 -17.93 -14.64 1.37
N VAL A 57 -16.95 -15.26 2.04
CA VAL A 57 -16.96 -16.71 2.35
C VAL A 57 -17.97 -17.05 3.45
N TYR A 58 -18.15 -16.18 4.44
CA TYR A 58 -19.09 -16.37 5.55
C TYR A 58 -20.22 -15.34 5.55
N PRO A 59 -21.10 -15.34 4.52
CA PRO A 59 -22.10 -14.28 4.34
C PRO A 59 -23.13 -14.21 5.47
N HIS A 60 -23.38 -15.34 6.15
CA HIS A 60 -24.30 -15.48 7.28
C HIS A 60 -23.73 -14.95 8.61
N LYS A 61 -22.40 -14.77 8.71
CA LYS A 61 -21.77 -14.20 9.91
C LYS A 61 -21.73 -12.69 9.79
N GLY A 62 -22.78 -12.03 10.29
CA GLY A 62 -22.87 -10.56 10.32
C GLY A 62 -21.73 -9.86 11.06
N PHE A 63 -20.99 -10.58 11.91
CA PHE A 63 -19.82 -10.07 12.63
C PHE A 63 -18.77 -9.41 11.71
N PHE A 64 -18.41 -10.05 10.59
CA PHE A 64 -17.38 -9.53 9.67
C PHE A 64 -17.81 -8.29 8.88
N LYS A 65 -19.11 -7.95 8.93
CA LYS A 65 -19.68 -6.77 8.26
C LYS A 65 -19.83 -5.58 9.21
N LYS A 66 -19.54 -5.75 10.51
CA LYS A 66 -19.66 -4.69 11.51
C LYS A 66 -18.51 -3.70 11.41
N LEU A 67 -18.82 -2.43 11.65
CA LEU A 67 -17.82 -1.36 11.68
C LEU A 67 -16.73 -1.59 12.73
N SER A 68 -17.09 -2.18 13.88
CA SER A 68 -16.12 -2.54 14.94
C SER A 68 -15.02 -3.46 14.43
N TRP A 69 -15.35 -4.41 13.55
CA TRP A 69 -14.38 -5.31 12.96
C TRP A 69 -13.42 -4.59 12.01
N CYS A 70 -13.91 -3.58 11.27
CA CYS A 70 -13.05 -2.71 10.47
C CYS A 70 -12.06 -1.91 11.32
N PHE A 71 -12.46 -1.44 12.51
CA PHE A 71 -11.54 -0.74 13.41
C PHE A 71 -10.49 -1.68 13.99
N ILE A 72 -10.88 -2.90 14.38
CA ILE A 72 -9.93 -3.92 14.87
C ILE A 72 -8.92 -4.25 13.78
N SER A 73 -9.38 -4.46 12.54
CA SER A 73 -8.51 -4.83 11.42
C SER A 73 -7.56 -3.67 11.04
N ALA A 74 -8.04 -2.43 11.07
CA ALA A 74 -7.19 -1.24 10.93
C ALA A 74 -6.13 -1.17 12.04
N GLY A 75 -6.52 -1.37 13.31
CA GLY A 75 -5.59 -1.41 14.44
C GLY A 75 -4.49 -2.46 14.26
N ILE A 76 -4.85 -3.66 13.80
CA ILE A 76 -3.88 -4.73 13.50
C ILE A 76 -2.92 -4.28 12.38
N SER A 77 -3.42 -3.66 11.30
CA SER A 77 -2.53 -3.18 10.22
C SER A 77 -1.52 -2.13 10.69
N TRP A 78 -1.92 -1.24 11.61
CA TRP A 78 -1.01 -0.28 12.23
C TRP A 78 0.05 -0.97 13.09
N MET A 79 -0.35 -1.93 13.92
CA MET A 79 0.61 -2.69 14.74
C MET A 79 1.64 -3.41 13.86
N VAL A 80 1.18 -4.08 12.79
CA VAL A 80 2.06 -4.75 11.83
C VAL A 80 3.00 -3.73 11.16
N ALA A 81 2.49 -2.57 10.76
CA ALA A 81 3.29 -1.53 10.12
C ALA A 81 4.36 -0.93 11.04
N ILE A 82 4.11 -0.88 12.35
CA ILE A 82 5.06 -0.41 13.36
C ILE A 82 6.10 -1.49 13.69
N ILE A 83 5.66 -2.76 13.81
CA ILE A 83 6.53 -3.85 14.29
C ILE A 83 7.49 -4.34 13.20
N LEU A 84 7.03 -4.53 11.97
CA LEU A 84 7.84 -5.13 10.91
C LEU A 84 9.08 -4.32 10.51
N PRO A 85 9.09 -2.98 10.52
CA PRO A 85 10.29 -2.20 10.22
C PRO A 85 11.28 -2.06 11.38
N ILE A 86 10.98 -2.56 12.59
CA ILE A 86 11.89 -2.43 13.76
C ILE A 86 13.30 -2.97 13.46
N PRO A 87 13.50 -4.14 12.81
CA PRO A 87 14.84 -4.62 12.49
C PRO A 87 15.65 -3.66 11.60
N ILE A 88 14.98 -2.91 10.72
CA ILE A 88 15.59 -1.87 9.89
C ILE A 88 16.06 -0.73 10.80
N PHE A 89 15.19 -0.23 11.68
CA PHE A 89 15.54 0.83 12.63
C PHE A 89 16.74 0.47 13.51
N VAL A 90 16.74 -0.74 14.08
CA VAL A 90 17.83 -1.21 14.95
C VAL A 90 19.16 -1.18 14.22
N ALA A 91 19.21 -1.69 12.99
CA ALA A 91 20.46 -1.73 12.25
C ALA A 91 20.94 -0.35 11.76
N CYS A 92 20.02 0.51 11.35
CA CYS A 92 20.34 1.90 11.01
C CYS A 92 20.89 2.64 12.24
N TYR A 93 20.29 2.40 13.41
CA TYR A 93 20.73 2.99 14.68
C TYR A 93 22.09 2.44 15.13
N GLU A 94 22.35 1.14 14.97
CA GLU A 94 23.66 0.54 15.25
C GLU A 94 24.75 1.09 14.32
N ALA A 95 24.46 1.23 13.02
CA ALA A 95 25.38 1.84 12.06
C ALA A 95 25.72 3.29 12.43
N TYR A 96 24.72 4.05 12.88
CA TYR A 96 24.89 5.42 13.39
C TYR A 96 25.81 5.47 14.62
N ILE A 97 25.58 4.63 15.64
CA ILE A 97 26.43 4.60 16.85
C ILE A 97 27.88 4.24 16.50
N GLN A 98 28.09 3.35 15.54
CA GLN A 98 29.42 2.93 15.10
C GLN A 98 30.11 3.95 14.16
N GLY A 99 29.47 5.07 13.84
CA GLY A 99 30.00 6.07 12.92
C GLY A 99 30.18 5.55 11.49
N LYS A 100 29.47 4.47 11.12
CA LYS A 100 29.52 3.91 9.77
C LYS A 100 28.55 4.68 8.87
N LEU A 101 28.86 4.71 7.58
CA LEU A 101 27.89 5.13 6.56
C LEU A 101 26.61 4.30 6.73
N LEU A 102 25.46 4.98 6.73
CA LEU A 102 24.11 4.43 6.84
C LEU A 102 23.75 3.61 5.60
N ARG A 103 24.45 2.50 5.41
CA ARG A 103 24.24 1.54 4.34
C ARG A 103 23.56 0.31 4.91
N VAL A 104 22.52 -0.14 4.22
CA VAL A 104 21.68 -1.24 4.68
C VAL A 104 22.44 -2.55 4.52
N ASN A 105 22.60 -3.31 5.61
CA ASN A 105 23.20 -4.64 5.56
C ASN A 105 22.42 -5.57 4.61
N THR A 106 23.11 -6.48 3.94
CA THR A 106 22.53 -7.45 2.97
C THR A 106 21.34 -8.22 3.51
N TRP A 107 21.43 -8.69 4.75
CA TRP A 107 20.33 -9.40 5.41
C TRP A 107 19.08 -8.55 5.58
N ILE A 108 19.23 -7.24 5.76
CA ILE A 108 18.12 -6.31 5.98
C ILE A 108 17.48 -5.90 4.66
N GLY A 109 18.28 -5.76 3.61
CA GLY A 109 17.76 -5.60 2.24
C GLY A 109 16.89 -6.79 1.84
N LEU A 110 17.38 -8.02 2.05
CA LEU A 110 16.62 -9.25 1.81
C LEU A 110 15.38 -9.37 2.70
N TYR A 111 15.52 -9.09 4.00
CA TYR A 111 14.39 -9.08 4.94
C TYR A 111 13.28 -8.14 4.47
N SER A 112 13.65 -6.91 4.09
CA SER A 112 12.70 -5.90 3.62
C SER A 112 12.01 -6.35 2.34
N PHE A 113 12.75 -6.91 1.39
CA PHE A 113 12.18 -7.45 0.16
C PHE A 113 11.17 -8.58 0.44
N PHE A 114 11.52 -9.57 1.25
CA PHE A 114 10.62 -10.71 1.48
C PHE A 114 9.43 -10.37 2.39
N ILE A 115 9.69 -9.71 3.51
CA ILE A 115 8.68 -9.46 4.55
C ILE A 115 7.79 -8.27 4.18
N ILE A 116 8.37 -7.18 3.69
CA ILE A 116 7.59 -5.97 3.40
C ILE A 116 6.92 -6.07 2.03
N LEU A 117 7.56 -6.66 1.02
CA LEU A 117 7.01 -6.70 -0.34
C LEU A 117 6.36 -8.04 -0.71
N ILE A 118 7.10 -9.15 -0.65
CA ILE A 118 6.62 -10.44 -1.17
C ILE A 118 5.49 -11.03 -0.32
N LEU A 119 5.64 -11.04 1.00
CA LEU A 119 4.67 -11.62 1.91
C LEU A 119 3.25 -11.01 1.77
N PRO A 120 3.06 -9.67 1.84
CA PRO A 120 1.73 -9.10 1.63
C PRO A 120 1.21 -9.33 0.22
N ALA A 121 2.07 -9.37 -0.81
CA ALA A 121 1.64 -9.68 -2.17
C ALA A 121 1.07 -11.10 -2.31
N VAL A 122 1.70 -12.08 -1.66
CA VAL A 122 1.21 -13.46 -1.63
C VAL A 122 -0.15 -13.53 -0.91
N ILE A 123 -0.27 -12.94 0.29
CA ILE A 123 -1.51 -12.98 1.07
C ILE A 123 -2.64 -12.25 0.31
N PHE A 124 -2.34 -11.10 -0.30
CA PHE A 124 -3.29 -10.35 -1.11
C PHE A 124 -3.77 -11.18 -2.31
N THR A 125 -2.86 -11.82 -3.03
CA THR A 125 -3.18 -12.64 -4.20
C THR A 125 -4.04 -13.83 -3.83
N ILE A 126 -3.70 -14.55 -2.77
CA ILE A 126 -4.49 -15.69 -2.27
C ILE A 126 -5.89 -15.23 -1.86
N SER A 127 -6.00 -14.15 -1.09
CA SER A 127 -7.28 -13.64 -0.60
C SER A 127 -8.20 -13.21 -1.75
N ASN A 128 -7.69 -12.46 -2.72
CA ASN A 128 -8.46 -12.03 -3.89
C ASN A 128 -8.78 -13.21 -4.83
N GLY A 129 -7.90 -14.20 -4.92
CA GLY A 129 -8.15 -15.46 -5.63
C GLY A 129 -9.34 -16.21 -5.02
N ILE A 130 -9.37 -16.37 -3.70
CA ILE A 130 -10.51 -17.00 -2.99
C ILE A 130 -11.80 -16.22 -3.26
N ILE A 131 -11.79 -14.89 -3.11
CA ILE A 131 -12.97 -14.05 -3.39
C ILE A 131 -13.47 -14.30 -4.82
N TYR A 132 -12.57 -14.30 -5.81
CA TYR A 132 -12.93 -14.51 -7.20
C TYR A 132 -13.58 -15.89 -7.43
N PHE A 133 -12.98 -16.97 -6.91
CA PHE A 133 -13.53 -18.31 -7.05
C PHE A 133 -14.90 -18.45 -6.35
N THR A 134 -15.04 -17.90 -5.15
CA THR A 134 -16.30 -17.93 -4.39
C THR A 134 -17.41 -17.15 -5.11
N VAL A 135 -17.14 -15.93 -5.58
CA VAL A 135 -18.11 -15.12 -6.33
C VAL A 135 -18.53 -15.82 -7.63
N ARG A 136 -17.58 -16.43 -8.35
CA ARG A 136 -17.87 -17.20 -9.58
C ARG A 136 -18.75 -18.43 -9.29
N ALA A 137 -18.48 -19.14 -8.20
CA ALA A 137 -19.29 -20.29 -7.79
C ALA A 137 -20.74 -19.88 -7.44
N PHE A 138 -20.92 -18.76 -6.73
CA PHE A 138 -22.24 -18.22 -6.42
C PHE A 138 -22.99 -17.75 -7.68
N SER A 139 -22.33 -17.04 -8.59
CA SER A 139 -22.94 -16.57 -9.84
C SER A 139 -23.44 -17.74 -10.70
N ARG A 140 -22.67 -18.84 -10.81
CA ARG A 140 -23.11 -20.04 -11.52
C ARG A 140 -24.38 -20.66 -10.93
N ARG A 141 -24.49 -20.71 -9.60
CA ARG A 141 -25.66 -21.29 -8.90
C ARG A 141 -26.91 -20.41 -9.01
N VAL A 142 -26.75 -19.09 -9.00
CA VAL A 142 -27.88 -18.15 -9.14
C VAL A 142 -28.44 -18.18 -10.55
N ASN A 143 -27.60 -18.23 -11.59
CA ASN A 143 -28.08 -18.29 -12.98
C ASN A 143 -28.96 -19.52 -13.25
N THR A 144 -28.61 -20.69 -12.68
CA THR A 144 -29.44 -21.90 -12.77
C THR A 144 -30.78 -21.81 -12.03
N ILE A 145 -30.93 -20.94 -11.03
CA ILE A 145 -32.18 -20.73 -10.29
C ILE A 145 -33.06 -19.66 -10.96
N THR A 146 -32.42 -18.66 -11.58
CA THR A 146 -33.10 -17.51 -12.21
C THR A 146 -33.70 -17.87 -13.57
N GLU A 147 -33.10 -18.81 -14.32
CA GLU A 147 -33.72 -19.37 -15.54
C GLU A 147 -35.03 -20.13 -15.26
N ASN A 148 -35.23 -20.62 -14.03
CA ASN A 148 -36.42 -21.37 -13.64
C ASN A 148 -37.49 -20.54 -12.92
N THR A 149 -37.20 -19.29 -12.55
CA THR A 149 -38.17 -18.43 -11.85
C THR A 149 -38.13 -17.03 -12.41
N SER A 150 -39.17 -16.67 -13.17
CA SER A 150 -39.44 -15.35 -13.74
C SER A 150 -39.82 -14.32 -12.66
N GLY A 151 -38.93 -14.13 -11.68
CA GLY A 151 -39.12 -13.22 -10.55
C GLY A 151 -37.98 -12.23 -10.44
N ASN A 152 -38.21 -11.02 -10.94
CA ASN A 152 -37.38 -9.82 -10.72
C ASN A 152 -37.02 -9.63 -9.24
N PHE A 153 -35.77 -9.86 -8.79
CA PHE A 153 -35.26 -9.25 -7.55
C PHE A 153 -33.72 -9.18 -7.49
N SER A 154 -33.18 -7.98 -7.73
CA SER A 154 -32.02 -7.27 -7.12
C SER A 154 -30.66 -7.95 -6.82
N ILE A 155 -30.45 -9.26 -6.97
CA ILE A 155 -29.18 -9.93 -6.61
C ILE A 155 -28.07 -9.62 -7.64
N GLU A 156 -28.44 -9.45 -8.91
CA GLU A 156 -27.51 -9.18 -10.01
C GLU A 156 -26.78 -7.82 -9.86
N CYS A 157 -27.47 -6.82 -9.30
CA CYS A 157 -26.93 -5.46 -9.13
C CYS A 157 -25.85 -5.40 -8.03
N LEU A 158 -26.04 -6.13 -6.92
CA LEU A 158 -25.05 -6.23 -5.83
C LEU A 158 -23.76 -6.93 -6.27
N SER A 159 -23.88 -8.00 -7.07
CA SER A 159 -22.75 -8.72 -7.67
C SER A 159 -21.87 -7.82 -8.54
N SER A 160 -22.48 -7.00 -9.40
CA SER A 160 -21.74 -6.14 -10.34
C SER A 160 -20.89 -5.06 -9.65
N ARG A 161 -21.41 -4.47 -8.56
CA ARG A 161 -20.71 -3.45 -7.78
C ARG A 161 -19.51 -4.04 -7.05
N ASP A 162 -19.68 -5.20 -6.42
CA ASP A 162 -18.61 -5.85 -5.64
C ASP A 162 -17.48 -6.35 -6.53
N ILE A 163 -17.80 -6.81 -7.75
CA ILE A 163 -16.81 -7.17 -8.78
C ILE A 163 -16.07 -5.92 -9.28
N ARG A 164 -16.77 -4.81 -9.53
CA ARG A 164 -16.12 -3.55 -9.93
C ARG A 164 -15.15 -3.05 -8.85
N LEU A 165 -15.57 -3.13 -7.59
CA LEU A 165 -14.74 -2.76 -6.45
C LEU A 165 -13.54 -3.71 -6.28
N LEU A 166 -13.71 -5.02 -6.51
CA LEU A 166 -12.62 -5.99 -6.55
C LEU A 166 -11.60 -5.66 -7.64
N LYS A 167 -12.04 -5.42 -8.87
CA LYS A 167 -11.17 -5.04 -9.99
C LYS A 167 -10.38 -3.78 -9.68
N HIS A 168 -11.04 -2.77 -9.10
CA HIS A 168 -10.40 -1.53 -8.73
C HIS A 168 -9.34 -1.72 -7.63
N ILE A 169 -9.63 -2.47 -6.55
CA ILE A 169 -8.64 -2.74 -5.50
C ILE A 169 -7.42 -3.50 -6.06
N VAL A 170 -7.64 -4.49 -6.92
CA VAL A 170 -6.54 -5.23 -7.58
C VAL A 170 -5.71 -4.31 -8.48
N PHE A 171 -6.36 -3.42 -9.24
CA PHE A 171 -5.69 -2.45 -10.09
C PHE A 171 -4.81 -1.48 -9.29
N VAL A 172 -5.37 -0.89 -8.23
CA VAL A 172 -4.67 0.02 -7.31
C VAL A 172 -3.48 -0.71 -6.65
N PHE A 173 -3.65 -1.97 -6.25
CA PHE A 173 -2.57 -2.79 -5.70
C PHE A 173 -1.45 -3.05 -6.71
N ILE A 174 -1.77 -3.35 -7.98
CA ILE A 174 -0.77 -3.55 -9.04
C ILE A 174 0.04 -2.27 -9.27
N ILE A 175 -0.61 -1.11 -9.34
CA ILE A 175 0.08 0.19 -9.46
C ILE A 175 1.02 0.40 -8.27
N TYR A 176 0.55 0.10 -7.07
CA TYR A 176 1.37 0.21 -5.86
C TYR A 176 2.60 -0.71 -5.94
N MET A 177 2.40 -2.00 -6.21
CA MET A 177 3.47 -2.99 -6.29
C MET A 177 4.49 -2.68 -7.38
N THR A 178 4.04 -2.28 -8.57
CA THR A 178 4.93 -1.92 -9.69
C THR A 178 5.74 -0.66 -9.41
N GLY A 179 5.21 0.29 -8.65
CA GLY A 179 5.97 1.46 -8.22
C GLY A 179 7.00 1.17 -7.13
N TRP A 180 6.65 0.34 -6.15
CA TRP A 180 7.51 0.11 -4.98
C TRP A 180 8.48 -1.07 -5.12
N SER A 181 8.19 -2.04 -6.00
CA SER A 181 9.09 -3.19 -6.19
C SER A 181 10.49 -2.81 -6.67
N PRO A 182 10.69 -1.85 -7.59
CA PRO A 182 12.04 -1.52 -8.04
C PRO A 182 12.90 -0.92 -6.93
N ALA A 183 12.30 -0.16 -6.00
CA ALA A 183 13.00 0.38 -4.83
C ALA A 183 13.50 -0.75 -3.89
N TYR A 184 12.67 -1.75 -3.59
CA TYR A 184 13.11 -2.87 -2.74
C TYR A 184 14.10 -3.79 -3.45
N ILE A 185 13.96 -3.99 -4.76
CA ILE A 185 14.94 -4.74 -5.57
C ILE A 185 16.28 -3.98 -5.55
N ALA A 186 16.25 -2.65 -5.70
CA ALA A 186 17.43 -1.81 -5.65
C ALA A 186 18.13 -1.92 -4.28
N THR A 187 17.39 -1.83 -3.17
CA THR A 187 17.97 -1.97 -1.82
C THR A 187 18.54 -3.37 -1.58
N ALA A 188 17.88 -4.42 -2.08
CA ALA A 188 18.38 -5.79 -1.96
C ALA A 188 19.63 -6.01 -2.81
N ALA A 189 19.69 -5.40 -4.00
CA ALA A 189 20.82 -5.52 -4.91
C ALA A 189 22.01 -4.63 -4.52
N ASP A 190 21.80 -3.42 -3.98
CA ASP A 190 22.90 -2.56 -3.50
C ASP A 190 23.67 -3.23 -2.37
N ALA A 191 22.96 -4.04 -1.60
CA ALA A 191 23.54 -4.78 -0.50
C ALA A 191 24.35 -6.01 -0.96
N THR A 192 24.31 -6.38 -2.24
CA THR A 192 25.13 -7.45 -2.83
C THR A 192 26.16 -6.93 -3.84
N VAL A 193 25.84 -5.86 -4.55
CA VAL A 193 26.66 -5.23 -5.58
C VAL A 193 26.59 -3.72 -5.38
N ASP A 194 27.76 -3.08 -5.21
CA ASP A 194 27.82 -1.62 -5.10
C ASP A 194 27.21 -0.95 -6.33
N MET A 195 26.01 -0.37 -6.17
CA MET A 195 25.34 0.34 -7.24
C MET A 195 25.64 1.84 -7.18
N PRO A 196 25.81 2.51 -8.33
CA PRO A 196 25.99 3.95 -8.33
C PRO A 196 24.68 4.66 -7.93
N ASP A 197 24.81 5.77 -7.19
CA ASP A 197 23.65 6.49 -6.61
C ASP A 197 22.60 6.88 -7.66
N TRP A 198 23.03 7.27 -8.87
CA TRP A 198 22.11 7.63 -9.96
C TRP A 198 21.17 6.49 -10.37
N LEU A 199 21.65 5.24 -10.30
CA LEU A 199 20.85 4.06 -10.63
C LEU A 199 19.85 3.76 -9.52
N LEU A 200 20.24 3.96 -8.25
CA LEU A 200 19.33 3.87 -7.11
C LEU A 200 18.20 4.90 -7.24
N TYR A 201 18.52 6.15 -7.60
CA TYR A 201 17.50 7.19 -7.82
C TYR A 201 16.54 6.84 -8.96
N LEU A 202 17.05 6.30 -10.07
CA LEU A 202 16.22 5.87 -11.19
C LEU A 202 15.23 4.75 -10.78
N LEU A 203 15.67 3.83 -9.93
CA LEU A 203 14.84 2.72 -9.44
C LEU A 203 13.85 3.13 -8.34
N ILE A 204 14.03 4.28 -7.70
CA ILE A 204 13.07 4.82 -6.72
C ILE A 204 11.97 5.67 -7.38
N LEU A 205 12.26 6.31 -8.52
CA LEU A 205 11.32 7.17 -9.25
C LEU A 205 9.93 6.53 -9.50
N PRO A 206 9.82 5.24 -9.87
CA PRO A 206 8.52 4.56 -10.01
C PRO A 206 7.63 4.62 -8.76
N ALA A 207 8.19 4.66 -7.56
CA ALA A 207 7.43 4.76 -6.31
C ALA A 207 6.79 6.15 -6.15
N GLY A 208 7.48 7.21 -6.60
CA GLY A 208 6.92 8.55 -6.68
C GLY A 208 5.78 8.63 -7.69
N VAL A 209 5.97 8.06 -8.88
CA VAL A 209 4.96 8.03 -9.95
C VAL A 209 3.72 7.24 -9.51
N SER A 210 3.89 6.06 -8.90
CA SER A 210 2.76 5.27 -8.41
C SER A 210 1.95 6.03 -7.37
N PHE A 211 2.60 6.77 -6.46
CA PHE A 211 1.91 7.62 -5.49
C PHE A 211 1.07 8.71 -6.17
N VAL A 212 1.60 9.39 -7.18
CA VAL A 212 0.86 10.41 -7.93
C VAL A 212 -0.35 9.78 -8.63
N ILE A 213 -0.19 8.62 -9.26
CA ILE A 213 -1.29 7.90 -9.91
C ILE A 213 -2.39 7.56 -8.87
N LEU A 214 -2.00 7.05 -7.70
CA LEU A 214 -2.95 6.70 -6.63
C LEU A 214 -3.68 7.93 -6.06
N LEU A 215 -2.99 9.07 -5.99
CA LEU A 215 -3.60 10.33 -5.56
C LEU A 215 -4.62 10.83 -6.59
N VAL A 216 -4.27 10.79 -7.88
CA VAL A 216 -5.19 11.13 -8.98
C VAL A 216 -6.39 10.18 -8.98
N ASP A 217 -6.17 8.88 -8.80
CA ASP A 217 -7.22 7.87 -8.72
C ASP A 217 -8.17 8.14 -7.54
N LEU A 218 -7.65 8.45 -6.34
CA LEU A 218 -8.46 8.84 -5.19
C LEU A 218 -9.35 10.06 -5.49
N LEU A 219 -8.79 11.08 -6.14
CA LEU A 219 -9.53 12.28 -6.52
C LEU A 219 -10.59 11.99 -7.59
N TRP A 220 -10.32 11.07 -8.52
CA TRP A 220 -11.22 10.72 -9.61
C TRP A 220 -12.35 9.78 -9.19
N TYR A 221 -12.05 8.78 -8.36
CA TYR A 221 -12.99 7.73 -7.99
C TYR A 221 -13.91 8.14 -6.83
N ASN A 222 -13.47 9.07 -5.98
CA ASN A 222 -14.28 9.55 -4.86
C ASN A 222 -15.29 10.62 -5.30
N HIS A 223 -16.56 10.22 -5.40
CA HIS A 223 -17.67 11.11 -5.78
C HIS A 223 -17.80 12.34 -4.86
N GLU A 224 -17.68 12.14 -3.55
CA GLU A 224 -17.87 13.23 -2.57
C GLU A 224 -16.73 14.25 -2.65
N ILE A 225 -15.49 13.79 -2.83
CA ILE A 225 -14.34 14.68 -3.05
C ILE A 225 -14.52 15.46 -4.35
N ARG A 226 -14.94 14.80 -5.45
CA ARG A 226 -15.21 15.50 -6.71
C ARG A 226 -16.31 16.54 -6.58
N LYS A 227 -17.39 16.21 -5.87
CA LYS A 227 -18.49 17.15 -5.62
C LYS A 227 -18.01 18.36 -4.81
N TYR A 228 -17.24 18.12 -3.75
CA TYR A 228 -16.64 19.18 -2.94
C TYR A 228 -15.69 20.06 -3.75
N LEU A 229 -14.78 19.46 -4.53
CA LEU A 229 -13.83 20.17 -5.38
C LEU A 229 -14.54 20.99 -6.45
N LYS A 230 -15.56 20.44 -7.13
CA LYS A 230 -16.37 21.19 -8.10
C LYS A 230 -17.02 22.41 -7.45
N VAL A 231 -17.67 22.25 -6.30
CA VAL A 231 -18.33 23.36 -5.59
C VAL A 231 -17.33 24.45 -5.19
N LYS A 232 -16.15 24.07 -4.69
CA LYS A 232 -15.13 25.03 -4.25
C LYS A 232 -14.42 25.72 -5.42
N PHE A 233 -14.15 24.98 -6.49
CA PHE A 233 -13.54 25.50 -7.72
C PHE A 233 -14.49 26.47 -8.45
N PHE A 234 -15.77 26.13 -8.57
CA PHE A 234 -16.79 27.04 -9.12
C PHE A 234 -17.01 28.29 -8.26
N LYS A 235 -16.93 28.19 -6.93
CA LYS A 235 -16.95 29.37 -6.05
C LYS A 235 -15.73 30.27 -6.27
N TRP A 236 -14.54 29.70 -6.50
CA TRP A 236 -13.33 30.47 -6.74
C TRP A 236 -13.37 31.19 -8.10
N LEU A 237 -13.91 30.52 -9.14
CA LEU A 237 -14.13 31.08 -10.47
C LEU A 237 -15.20 32.18 -10.53
N HIS A 238 -16.11 32.25 -9.55
CA HIS A 238 -17.13 33.30 -9.46
C HIS A 238 -16.73 34.49 -8.57
N ILE A 239 -15.55 34.43 -7.94
CA ILE A 239 -14.98 35.51 -7.13
C ILE A 239 -13.90 36.29 -7.93
N GLN A 240 -13.59 35.87 -9.16
CA GLN A 240 -12.84 36.65 -10.15
C GLN A 240 -13.81 37.27 -11.16
#